data_AF-A0A8J7TNQ8-F1
#
_entry.id   AF-A0A8J7TNQ8-F1
#
_cell.length_a   1.000
_cell.length_b   1.000
_cell.length_c   1.000
_cell.angle_alpha   90.00
_cell.angle_beta   90.00
_cell.angle_gamma   90.00
#
_symmetry.space_group_name_H-M   'P 1'
#
loop_
_entity.id
_entity.type
_entity.pdbx_description
1 polymer ?
#
loop_
_entity_poly.entity_id
_entity_poly.type
_entity_poly.pdbx_seq_one_letter_code
_entity_poly.pdbx_strand_id
1 'polypeptide(L)'
;MTNADIALQASAQTALQDSGCFTHWRGPYGAVPVQFLGELKTGEFVYFRARGRKLSMQIAAAQSDWEESRYLANFEEPYEAPDMDAEDPFGAGLCPADRCVAQILTWLKLYQSVTKTA
;
A
#
# COMPACT_ATOMS: atom_id res chain seq x y z
N MET A 1 -14.50 -14.49 4.70
CA MET A 1 -13.14 -14.75 4.21
C MET A 1 -13.11 -16.17 3.69
N THR A 2 -12.90 -16.31 2.38
CA THR A 2 -12.86 -17.60 1.68
C THR A 2 -11.46 -18.20 1.75
N ASN A 3 -11.31 -19.49 1.41
CA ASN A 3 -9.99 -20.12 1.28
C ASN A 3 -9.11 -19.43 0.21
N ALA A 4 -9.74 -18.84 -0.81
CA ALA A 4 -9.03 -18.06 -1.84
C ALA A 4 -8.46 -16.76 -1.25
N ASP A 5 -9.24 -16.06 -0.42
CA ASP A 5 -8.78 -14.82 0.24
C ASP A 5 -7.57 -15.08 1.15
N ILE A 6 -7.59 -16.20 1.89
CA ILE A 6 -6.48 -16.62 2.76
C ILE A 6 -5.22 -16.90 1.94
N ALA A 7 -5.35 -17.61 0.81
CA ALA A 7 -4.23 -17.91 -0.07
C ALA A 7 -3.63 -16.65 -0.71
N LEU A 8 -4.48 -15.70 -1.15
CA LEU A 8 -4.05 -14.41 -1.68
C LEU A 8 -3.31 -13.58 -0.62
N GLN A 9 -3.82 -13.56 0.61
CA GLN A 9 -3.17 -12.86 1.71
C GLN A 9 -1.80 -13.46 2.07
N ALA A 10 -1.69 -14.79 2.10
CA ALA A 10 -0.42 -15.48 2.33
C ALA A 10 0.60 -15.18 1.22
N SER A 11 0.20 -15.25 -0.04
CA SER A 11 1.06 -14.92 -1.19
C SER A 11 1.53 -13.47 -1.15
N ALA A 12 0.64 -12.54 -0.78
CA ALA A 12 0.97 -11.13 -0.64
C ALA A 12 2.00 -10.89 0.49
N GLN A 13 1.86 -11.58 1.62
CA GLN A 13 2.87 -11.51 2.70
C GLN A 13 4.23 -12.05 2.27
N THR A 14 4.26 -13.19 1.56
CA THR A 14 5.50 -13.75 1.01
C THR A 14 6.17 -12.76 0.04
N ALA A 15 5.42 -12.15 -0.87
CA ALA A 15 5.97 -11.16 -1.81
C ALA A 15 6.56 -9.92 -1.11
N LEU A 16 5.92 -9.44 -0.03
CA LEU A 16 6.48 -8.35 0.79
C LEU A 16 7.77 -8.76 1.50
N GLN A 17 7.80 -9.98 2.06
CA GLN A 17 8.99 -10.52 2.72
C GLN A 17 10.15 -10.69 1.72
N ASP A 18 9.88 -11.30 0.57
CA ASP A 18 10.88 -11.57 -0.49
C ASP A 18 11.40 -10.29 -1.13
N SER A 19 10.62 -9.19 -1.12
CA SER A 19 11.08 -7.88 -1.60
C SER A 19 12.31 -7.37 -0.83
N GLY A 20 12.48 -7.81 0.42
CA GLY A 20 13.56 -7.37 1.30
C GLY A 20 13.55 -5.87 1.60
N CYS A 21 12.46 -5.14 1.30
CA CYS A 21 12.40 -3.68 1.41
C CYS A 21 12.10 -3.18 2.82
N PHE A 22 11.43 -3.99 3.65
CA PHE A 22 10.85 -3.56 4.92
C PHE A 22 11.58 -4.16 6.13
N THR A 23 11.66 -3.39 7.21
CA THR A 23 12.07 -3.85 8.54
C THR A 23 10.84 -4.37 9.29
N HIS A 24 9.77 -3.59 9.29
CA HIS A 24 8.49 -3.89 9.94
C HIS A 24 7.33 -3.47 9.04
N TRP A 25 6.23 -4.23 9.04
CA TRP A 25 5.03 -3.86 8.30
C TRP A 25 3.76 -4.47 8.88
N ARG A 26 2.62 -3.92 8.47
CA ARG A 26 1.26 -4.36 8.77
C ARG A 26 0.43 -4.34 7.49
N GLY A 27 -0.33 -5.41 7.26
CA GLY A 27 -1.13 -5.60 6.05
C GLY A 27 -0.46 -6.53 5.01
N PRO A 28 -0.98 -6.59 3.78
CA PRO A 28 -2.16 -5.86 3.31
C PRO A 28 -3.48 -6.31 3.98
N TYR A 29 -4.33 -5.36 4.38
CA TYR A 29 -5.62 -5.59 5.03
C TYR A 29 -6.77 -5.40 4.02
N GLY A 30 -7.07 -6.43 3.20
CA GLY A 30 -7.93 -6.28 2.01
C GLY A 30 -9.25 -5.50 2.18
N ALA A 31 -9.94 -5.63 3.31
CA ALA A 31 -11.27 -5.03 3.53
C ALA A 31 -11.31 -3.78 4.44
N VAL A 32 -10.22 -3.00 4.53
CA VAL A 32 -10.20 -1.77 5.34
C VAL A 32 -9.61 -0.57 4.58
N PRO A 33 -9.96 0.69 4.94
CA PRO A 33 -9.46 1.87 4.23
C PRO A 33 -7.93 2.01 4.23
N VAL A 34 -7.26 1.55 5.28
CA VAL A 34 -5.78 1.54 5.39
C VAL A 34 -5.28 0.15 5.06
N GLN A 35 -4.81 0.00 3.84
CA GLN A 35 -4.46 -1.31 3.30
C GLN A 35 -3.09 -1.74 3.82
N PHE A 36 -2.12 -0.84 3.95
CA PHE A 36 -0.76 -1.22 4.37
C PHE A 36 0.00 -0.08 5.07
N LEU A 37 0.80 -0.45 6.05
CA LEU A 37 1.73 0.41 6.79
C LEU A 37 3.08 -0.30 6.86
N GLY A 38 4.18 0.38 6.57
CA GLY A 38 5.51 -0.24 6.61
C GLY A 38 6.62 0.74 6.95
N GLU A 39 7.69 0.22 7.52
CA GLU A 39 8.97 0.89 7.70
C GLU A 39 9.99 0.24 6.77
N LEU A 40 10.58 1.06 5.89
CA LEU A 40 11.64 0.61 4.99
C LEU A 40 12.94 0.35 5.76
N LYS A 41 13.82 -0.48 5.19
CA LYS A 41 15.17 -0.71 5.75
C LYS A 41 16.03 0.56 5.84
N THR A 42 15.68 1.56 5.03
CA THR A 42 16.30 2.88 5.01
C THR A 42 15.73 3.83 6.07
N GLY A 43 14.70 3.40 6.81
CA GLY A 43 14.09 4.13 7.93
C GLY A 43 12.84 4.92 7.57
N GLU A 44 12.51 5.09 6.29
CA GLU A 44 11.31 5.83 5.89
C GLU A 44 10.02 5.03 6.15
N PHE A 45 8.96 5.79 6.40
CA PHE A 45 7.62 5.28 6.63
C PHE A 45 6.79 5.26 5.35
N VAL A 46 6.09 4.16 5.10
CA VAL A 46 5.22 3.93 3.95
C VAL A 46 3.78 3.74 4.42
N TYR A 47 2.88 4.51 3.83
CA TYR A 47 1.45 4.42 4.07
C TYR A 47 0.74 4.18 2.73
N PHE A 48 -0.03 3.10 2.63
CA PHE A 48 -0.78 2.76 1.42
C PHE A 48 -2.26 2.54 1.74
N ARG A 49 -3.14 3.16 0.95
CA ARG A 49 -4.59 3.08 1.11
C ARG A 49 -5.31 2.88 -0.21
N ALA A 50 -6.44 2.19 -0.15
CA ALA A 50 -7.44 2.12 -1.19
C ALA A 50 -8.71 2.79 -0.66
N ARG A 51 -9.13 3.90 -1.27
CA ARG A 51 -10.32 4.64 -0.82
C ARG A 51 -11.03 5.27 -2.01
N GLY A 52 -12.34 5.05 -2.10
CA GLY A 52 -13.15 5.45 -3.24
C GLY A 52 -12.60 4.85 -4.52
N ARG A 53 -12.40 5.69 -5.53
CA ARG A 53 -11.92 5.30 -6.86
C ARG A 53 -10.41 5.43 -7.05
N LYS A 54 -9.62 5.24 -5.98
CA LYS A 54 -8.17 5.43 -6.06
C LYS A 54 -7.36 4.56 -5.11
N LEU A 55 -6.17 4.21 -5.57
CA LEU A 55 -5.05 3.77 -4.73
C LEU A 55 -4.13 4.97 -4.50
N SER A 56 -3.60 5.09 -3.29
CA SER A 56 -2.59 6.11 -3.00
C SER A 56 -1.54 5.58 -2.04
N MET A 57 -0.30 6.03 -2.24
CA MET A 57 0.81 5.73 -1.35
C MET A 57 1.57 7.00 -1.00
N GLN A 58 1.84 7.19 0.29
CA GLN A 58 2.73 8.24 0.78
C GLN A 58 3.98 7.60 1.38
N ILE A 59 5.13 8.23 1.13
CA ILE A 59 6.41 7.92 1.78
C ILE A 59 6.83 9.16 2.55
N ALA A 60 7.15 9.02 3.83
CA ALA A 60 7.61 10.09 4.70
C ALA A 60 8.89 9.67 5.43
N ALA A 61 9.70 10.63 5.89
CA ALA A 61 10.95 10.31 6.59
C ALA A 61 10.70 9.55 7.91
N ALA A 62 9.62 9.88 8.61
CA ALA A 62 9.13 9.17 9.78
C ALA A 62 7.59 9.13 9.81
N GLN A 63 7.01 8.34 10.71
CA GLN A 63 5.56 8.28 10.90
C GLN A 63 4.97 9.65 11.27
N SER A 64 5.62 10.41 12.16
CA SER A 64 5.17 11.75 12.56
C SER A 64 5.12 12.73 11.38
N ASP A 65 6.07 12.63 10.45
CA ASP A 65 6.06 13.45 9.23
C ASP A 65 4.88 13.11 8.34
N TRP A 66 4.48 11.84 8.28
CA TRP A 66 3.25 11.45 7.57
C TRP A 66 2.00 12.06 8.22
N GLU A 67 1.89 12.05 9.54
CA GLU A 67 0.79 12.66 10.30
C GLU A 67 0.70 14.18 10.06
N GLU A 68 1.85 14.83 9.87
CA GLU A 68 1.98 16.24 9.52
C GLU A 68 1.93 16.53 8.01
N SER A 69 1.64 15.52 7.18
CA SER A 69 1.59 15.62 5.71
C SER A 69 2.90 16.05 5.02
N ARG A 70 4.05 15.76 5.63
CA ARG A 70 5.38 16.01 5.09
C ARG A 70 5.90 14.78 4.36
N TYR A 71 5.59 14.69 3.08
CA TYR A 71 5.92 13.51 2.27
C TYR A 71 7.20 13.71 1.45
N LEU A 72 8.04 12.68 1.42
CA LEU A 72 9.15 12.54 0.49
C LEU A 72 8.64 12.16 -0.91
N ALA A 73 7.57 11.37 -0.97
CA ALA A 73 6.90 11.00 -2.20
C ALA A 73 5.41 10.76 -1.98
N ASN A 74 4.61 11.03 -3.01
CA ASN A 74 3.19 10.73 -3.04
C ASN A 74 2.82 10.16 -4.41
N PHE A 75 2.15 9.01 -4.43
CA PHE A 75 1.68 8.33 -5.62
C PHE A 75 0.17 8.16 -5.55
N GLU A 76 -0.50 8.30 -6.69
CA GLU A 76 -1.93 8.09 -6.83
C GLU A 76 -2.23 7.50 -8.20
N GLU A 77 -3.19 6.57 -8.26
CA GLU A 77 -3.78 6.13 -9.53
C GLU A 77 -5.29 5.91 -9.38
N PRO A 78 -6.06 6.07 -10.48
CA PRO A 78 -7.44 5.62 -10.52
C PRO A 78 -7.54 4.12 -10.20
N TYR A 79 -8.55 3.74 -9.44
CA TYR A 79 -8.83 2.37 -9.05
C TYR A 79 -10.31 2.12 -8.96
N GLU A 80 -10.83 1.32 -9.87
CA GLU A 80 -12.21 0.84 -9.82
C GLU A 80 -12.21 -0.56 -9.24
N ALA A 81 -12.66 -0.70 -7.99
CA ALA A 81 -12.80 -2.00 -7.37
C ALA A 81 -13.86 -2.83 -8.13
N PRO A 82 -13.63 -4.13 -8.35
CA PRO A 82 -14.55 -4.99 -9.12
C PRO A 82 -15.98 -5.01 -8.57
N ASP A 83 -16.14 -4.88 -7.25
CA ASP A 83 -17.42 -4.93 -6.54
C ASP A 83 -17.85 -3.56 -5.99
N MET A 84 -17.45 -2.48 -6.65
CA MET A 84 -17.89 -1.13 -6.28
C MET A 84 -19.35 -0.94 -6.70
N ASP A 85 -20.30 -1.40 -5.86
CA ASP A 85 -21.70 -1.03 -6.01
C ASP A 85 -21.79 0.50 -6.03
N ALA A 86 -22.61 1.06 -6.93
CA ALA A 86 -22.81 2.49 -7.09
C ALA A 86 -23.28 3.20 -5.80
N GLU A 87 -23.62 2.43 -4.76
CA GLU A 87 -24.12 2.90 -3.47
C GLU A 87 -23.13 2.77 -2.29
N ASP A 88 -21.87 2.33 -2.44
CA ASP A 88 -20.91 2.38 -1.30
C ASP A 88 -20.56 3.85 -0.98
N PRO A 89 -21.18 4.47 0.06
CA PRO A 89 -21.04 5.89 0.32
C PRO A 89 -19.70 6.22 1.02
N PHE A 90 -19.01 5.20 1.52
CA PHE A 90 -17.76 5.33 2.26
C PHE A 90 -16.56 4.89 1.42
N GLY A 91 -16.80 4.11 0.36
CA GLY A 91 -15.80 3.69 -0.61
C GLY A 91 -14.61 3.07 0.08
N ALA A 92 -14.84 2.11 0.98
CA ALA A 92 -13.74 1.37 1.56
C ALA A 92 -13.17 0.54 0.41
N GLY A 93 -12.15 1.06 -0.27
CA GLY A 93 -11.60 0.45 -1.47
C GLY A 93 -11.16 -0.96 -1.12
N LEU A 94 -11.97 -1.95 -1.50
CA LEU A 94 -11.66 -3.35 -1.34
C LEU A 94 -10.60 -3.68 -2.37
N CYS A 95 -9.35 -3.35 -2.06
CA CYS A 95 -8.23 -3.69 -2.92
C CYS A 95 -7.72 -5.08 -2.54
N PRO A 96 -7.76 -6.06 -3.45
CA PRO A 96 -7.19 -7.38 -3.23
C PRO A 96 -5.73 -7.30 -2.76
N ALA A 97 -5.34 -8.20 -1.87
CA ALA A 97 -4.03 -8.20 -1.21
C ALA A 97 -2.86 -8.27 -2.21
N ASP A 98 -3.00 -9.08 -3.26
CA ASP A 98 -2.05 -9.20 -4.36
C ASP A 98 -1.92 -7.90 -5.16
N ARG A 99 -3.03 -7.24 -5.48
CA ARG A 99 -3.02 -5.93 -6.15
C ARG A 99 -2.37 -4.86 -5.28
N CYS A 100 -2.68 -4.82 -3.99
CA CYS A 100 -2.03 -3.91 -3.03
C CYS A 100 -0.52 -4.07 -3.09
N VAL A 101 -0.01 -5.29 -2.94
CA VAL A 101 1.43 -5.56 -2.89
C VAL A 101 2.11 -5.26 -4.22
N ALA A 102 1.52 -5.68 -5.34
CA ALA A 102 2.06 -5.38 -6.66
C ALA A 102 2.24 -3.86 -6.87
N GLN A 103 1.26 -3.06 -6.43
CA GLN A 103 1.31 -1.61 -6.58
C GLN A 103 2.33 -0.96 -5.63
N ILE A 104 2.36 -1.39 -4.36
CA ILE A 104 3.34 -0.92 -3.37
C ILE A 104 4.76 -1.15 -3.89
N LEU A 105 5.07 -2.36 -4.35
CA LEU A 105 6.42 -2.69 -4.84
C LEU A 105 6.76 -1.93 -6.13
N THR A 106 5.79 -1.70 -7.01
CA THR A 106 5.98 -0.89 -8.21
C THR A 106 6.37 0.54 -7.85
N TRP A 107 5.62 1.20 -6.99
CA TRP A 107 5.90 2.58 -6.60
C TRP A 107 7.16 2.72 -5.74
N LEU A 108 7.49 1.74 -4.90
CA LEU A 108 8.77 1.72 -4.19
C LEU A 108 9.95 1.64 -5.15
N LYS A 109 9.85 0.82 -6.20
CA LYS A 109 10.90 0.77 -7.24
C LYS A 109 11.07 2.11 -7.95
N LEU A 110 9.97 2.81 -8.25
CA LEU A 110 10.01 4.16 -8.83
C LEU A 110 10.69 5.15 -7.88
N TYR A 111 10.26 5.21 -6.61
CA TYR A 111 10.87 6.06 -5.59
C TYR A 111 12.38 5.83 -5.48
N GLN A 112 12.80 4.58 -5.35
CA GLN A 112 14.22 4.22 -5.22
C GLN A 112 15.04 4.57 -6.47
N SER A 113 14.43 4.53 -7.66
CA SER A 113 15.14 4.89 -8.89
C SER A 113 15.49 6.38 -8.95
N VAL A 114 14.66 7.23 -8.33
CA VAL A 114 14.84 8.68 -8.27
C VAL A 114 15.76 9.09 -7.11
N THR A 115 15.71 8.40 -5.97
CA THR A 115 16.51 8.75 -4.79
C THR A 115 17.93 8.19 -4.83
N LYS A 116 18.18 7.04 -5.48
CA LYS A 116 19.54 6.49 -5.65
C LYS A 116 20.40 7.24 -6.65
N THR A 117 19.83 8.21 -7.38
CA THR A 117 20.58 9.10 -8.28
C THR A 117 20.97 10.44 -7.65
N ALA A 118 20.62 10.67 -6.38
CA ALA A 118 20.93 11.89 -5.64
C ALA A 118 22.12 11.73 -4.70
#